data_AF-A0A2G6L9R7-F1
#
_entry.id   AF-A0A2G6L9R7-F1
#
_cell.length_a   1.000
_cell.length_b   1.000
_cell.length_c   1.000
_cell.angle_alpha   90.00
_cell.angle_beta   90.00
_cell.angle_gamma   90.00
#
_symmetry.space_group_name_H-M   'P 1'
#
loop_
_entity.id
_entity.type
_entity.pdbx_description
1 polymer ?
#
loop_
_entity_poly.entity_id
_entity_poly.type
_entity_poly.pdbx_seq_one_letter_code
_entity_poly.pdbx_strand_id
1 'polypeptide(L)'
;MTIARQIECSYKDRATYGITQGPRYETRAEVRRYQIDGCDLLGMTGMPEAALALEVNLHYAVCGLVTNSYCDESPVCREQLTNNQHSFKNILQAI
;
A
#
# COMPACT_ATOMS: atom_id res chain seq x y z
N MET A 1 -4.04 4.76 15.34
CA MET A 1 -3.78 6.22 15.22
C MET A 1 -2.90 6.76 16.35
N THR A 2 -3.13 6.39 17.62
CA THR A 2 -2.33 6.89 18.76
C THR A 2 -0.83 6.57 18.67
N ILE A 3 -0.49 5.35 18.24
CA ILE A 3 0.91 4.89 18.13
C ILE A 3 1.68 5.65 17.03
N ALA A 4 1.07 5.86 15.85
CA ALA A 4 1.71 6.60 14.77
C ALA A 4 2.04 8.05 15.15
N ARG A 5 1.18 8.69 15.96
CA ARG A 5 1.42 10.03 16.51
C ARG A 5 2.55 10.07 17.54
N GLN A 6 2.76 8.99 18.29
CA GLN A 6 3.86 8.87 19.25
C GLN A 6 5.22 8.69 18.57
N ILE A 7 5.26 8.10 17.37
CA ILE A 7 6.49 7.79 16.64
C ILE A 7 6.84 8.91 15.63
N GLU A 8 6.06 10.00 15.59
CA GLU A 8 6.24 11.12 14.64
C GLU A 8 6.40 10.68 13.17
N CYS A 9 5.74 9.59 12.80
CA CYS A 9 5.79 9.08 11.43
C CYS A 9 4.73 9.78 10.56
N SER A 10 5.06 10.07 9.31
CA SER A 10 4.08 10.59 8.34
C SER A 10 3.10 9.48 7.97
N TYR A 11 1.81 9.69 8.22
CA TYR A 11 0.74 8.73 7.89
C TYR A 11 -0.48 9.44 7.31
N LYS A 12 -1.31 8.70 6.59
CA LYS A 12 -2.62 9.15 6.10
C LYS A 12 -3.71 8.36 6.83
N ASP A 13 -4.65 9.05 7.48
CA ASP A 13 -5.71 8.42 8.29
C ASP A 13 -6.67 7.57 7.45
N ARG A 14 -6.91 8.00 6.20
CA ARG A 14 -7.79 7.34 5.23
C ARG A 14 -7.17 7.41 3.84
N ALA A 15 -7.29 6.33 3.11
CA ALA A 15 -6.82 6.21 1.74
C ALA A 15 -7.73 5.24 0.98
N THR A 16 -7.99 5.53 -0.29
CA THR A 16 -8.64 4.59 -1.20
C THR A 16 -7.57 3.67 -1.77
N TYR A 17 -7.69 2.37 -1.49
CA TYR A 17 -6.73 1.38 -1.96
C TYR A 17 -7.25 0.70 -3.23
N GLY A 18 -6.59 0.98 -4.35
CA GLY A 18 -6.88 0.37 -5.65
C GLY A 18 -6.10 -0.94 -5.80
N ILE A 19 -6.81 -1.99 -6.19
CA ILE A 19 -6.23 -3.33 -6.28
C ILE A 19 -6.09 -3.71 -7.74
N THR A 20 -4.89 -4.15 -8.10
CA THR A 20 -4.54 -4.54 -9.45
C THR A 20 -4.22 -6.03 -9.51
N GLN A 21 -4.41 -6.63 -10.67
CA GLN A 21 -4.05 -8.02 -10.87
C GLN A 21 -2.54 -8.15 -11.10
N GLY A 22 -1.85 -8.73 -10.11
CA GLY A 22 -0.43 -9.09 -10.18
C GLY A 22 -0.15 -10.32 -11.07
N PRO A 23 1.12 -10.68 -11.30
CA PRO A 23 2.34 -10.27 -10.60
C PRO A 23 3.10 -9.12 -11.30
N ARG A 24 2.51 -8.55 -12.36
CA ARG A 24 3.07 -7.40 -13.08
C ARG A 24 2.84 -6.11 -12.28
N TYR A 25 3.78 -5.19 -12.34
CA TYR A 25 3.55 -3.83 -11.84
C TYR A 25 2.68 -3.03 -12.81
N GLU A 26 2.02 -2.02 -12.25
CA GLU A 26 1.19 -1.10 -13.00
C GLU A 26 2.02 -0.23 -13.94
N THR A 27 1.52 -0.03 -15.14
CA THR A 27 2.08 0.95 -16.06
C THR A 27 1.70 2.37 -15.62
N ARG A 28 2.47 3.37 -16.05
CA ARG A 28 2.16 4.79 -15.78
C ARG A 28 0.74 5.19 -16.23
N ALA A 29 0.26 4.62 -17.33
CA ALA A 29 -1.09 4.88 -17.83
C ALA A 29 -2.16 4.30 -16.90
N GLU A 30 -1.94 3.09 -16.37
CA GLU A 30 -2.83 2.47 -15.40
C GLU A 30 -2.85 3.25 -14.09
N VAL A 31 -1.67 3.63 -13.56
CA VAL A 31 -1.58 4.45 -12.34
C VAL A 31 -2.35 5.76 -12.49
N ARG A 32 -2.19 6.47 -13.62
CA ARG A 32 -2.95 7.69 -13.90
C ARG A 32 -4.46 7.44 -13.94
N ARG A 33 -4.89 6.33 -14.54
CA ARG A 33 -6.31 5.94 -14.52
C ARG A 33 -6.79 5.75 -13.09
N TYR A 34 -6.07 5.00 -12.27
CA TYR A 34 -6.43 4.77 -10.87
C TYR A 34 -6.44 6.05 -10.03
N GLN A 35 -5.52 6.99 -10.28
CA GLN A 35 -5.53 8.31 -9.64
C GLN A 35 -6.79 9.10 -10.01
N ILE A 36 -7.21 9.06 -11.28
CA ILE A 36 -8.46 9.67 -11.75
C ILE A 36 -9.68 8.99 -11.11
N ASP A 37 -9.62 7.66 -10.94
CA ASP A 37 -10.65 6.88 -10.24
C ASP A 37 -10.68 7.16 -8.73
N GLY A 38 -9.78 8.00 -8.21
CA GLY A 38 -9.73 8.40 -6.80
C GLY A 38 -8.97 7.45 -5.88
N CYS A 39 -8.12 6.58 -6.43
CA CYS A 39 -7.24 5.72 -5.64
C CYS A 39 -6.00 6.49 -5.15
N ASP A 40 -5.70 6.35 -3.87
CA ASP A 40 -4.53 6.94 -3.21
C ASP A 40 -3.33 5.99 -3.17
N LEU A 41 -3.59 4.69 -3.10
CA LEU A 41 -2.59 3.63 -2.99
C LEU A 41 -2.91 2.50 -3.96
N LEU A 42 -1.89 1.86 -4.51
CA LEU A 42 -2.03 0.68 -5.37
C LEU A 42 -1.28 -0.51 -4.81
N GLY A 43 -1.85 -1.69 -5.02
CA GLY A 43 -1.20 -2.95 -4.71
C GLY A 43 -1.97 -4.15 -5.27
N MET A 44 -1.45 -5.34 -5.01
CA MET A 44 -1.93 -6.58 -5.64
C MET A 44 -2.67 -7.52 -4.68
N THR A 45 -2.77 -7.16 -3.39
CA THR A 45 -3.29 -8.02 -2.30
C THR A 45 -4.32 -7.27 -1.46
N GLY A 46 -5.16 -7.98 -0.69
CA GLY A 46 -6.11 -7.38 0.26
C GLY A 46 -7.58 -7.42 -0.18
N MET A 47 -7.85 -7.60 -1.48
CA MET A 47 -9.23 -7.66 -2.01
C MET A 47 -10.00 -8.88 -1.50
N PRO A 48 -9.49 -10.14 -1.65
CA PRO A 48 -10.22 -11.30 -1.19
C PRO A 48 -10.32 -11.35 0.34
N GLU A 49 -9.29 -10.91 1.06
CA GLU A 49 -9.29 -10.91 2.53
C GLU A 49 -10.31 -9.93 3.12
N ALA A 50 -10.44 -8.74 2.52
CA ALA A 50 -11.44 -7.76 2.94
C ALA A 50 -12.88 -8.27 2.73
N ALA A 51 -13.13 -8.90 1.58
CA ALA A 51 -14.44 -9.49 1.28
C ALA A 51 -14.78 -10.63 2.26
N LEU A 52 -13.84 -11.54 2.49
CA LEU A 52 -14.03 -12.66 3.42
C LEU A 52 -14.23 -12.18 4.87
N ALA A 53 -13.51 -11.14 5.31
CA ALA A 53 -13.67 -10.58 6.64
C ALA A 53 -15.09 -10.02 6.85
N LEU A 54 -15.67 -9.39 5.81
CA LEU A 54 -17.05 -8.90 5.86
C LEU A 54 -18.05 -10.06 5.93
N GLU A 55 -17.83 -11.15 5.18
CA GLU A 55 -18.71 -12.33 5.21
C GLU A 55 -18.80 -12.95 6.61
N VAL A 56 -17.69 -12.96 7.36
CA VAL A 56 -17.63 -13.51 8.72
C VAL A 56 -17.81 -12.45 9.82
N ASN A 57 -18.21 -11.22 9.47
CA ASN A 57 -18.38 -10.08 10.40
C ASN A 57 -17.14 -9.77 11.26
N LEU A 58 -15.95 -9.97 10.71
CA LEU A 58 -14.69 -9.61 11.36
C LEU A 58 -14.33 -8.16 11.04
N HIS A 59 -13.89 -7.42 12.07
CA HIS A 59 -13.38 -6.07 11.88
C HIS A 59 -12.05 -6.13 11.12
N TYR A 60 -11.97 -5.47 9.97
CA TYR A 60 -10.79 -5.50 9.09
C TYR A 60 -10.20 -4.10 8.93
N ALA A 61 -8.89 -3.98 9.09
CA ALA A 61 -8.14 -2.75 8.88
C ALA A 61 -6.85 -3.07 8.11
N VAL A 62 -6.55 -2.27 7.10
CA VAL A 62 -5.34 -2.41 6.27
C VAL A 62 -4.35 -1.33 6.65
N CYS A 63 -3.11 -1.74 6.93
CA CYS A 63 -1.97 -0.84 7.02
C CYS A 63 -1.14 -0.99 5.74
N GLY A 64 -1.30 -0.05 4.80
CA GLY A 64 -0.57 -0.04 3.54
C GLY A 64 0.74 0.75 3.67
N LEU A 65 1.86 0.11 3.34
CA LEU A 65 3.17 0.77 3.27
C LEU A 65 3.43 1.26 1.85
N VAL A 66 3.66 2.57 1.70
CA VAL A 66 4.12 3.16 0.44
C VAL A 66 5.61 2.84 0.28
N THR A 67 5.93 1.89 -0.60
CA THR A 67 7.30 1.45 -0.86
C THR A 67 7.94 2.15 -2.05
N ASN A 68 7.13 2.75 -2.91
CA ASN A 68 7.59 3.56 -4.03
C ASN A 68 6.55 4.63 -4.38
N SER A 69 7.01 5.82 -4.72
CA SER A 69 6.16 6.89 -5.24
C SER A 69 6.30 6.94 -6.76
N TYR A 70 5.20 6.74 -7.49
CA TYR A 70 5.18 6.81 -8.96
C TYR A 70 5.48 8.21 -9.54
N CYS A 71 5.79 9.20 -8.69
CA CYS A 71 6.28 10.51 -9.11
C CYS A 71 7.70 10.40 -9.70
N ASP A 72 8.49 9.41 -9.27
CA ASP A 72 9.85 9.21 -9.74
C ASP A 72 9.85 8.52 -11.11
N GLU A 73 10.61 9.05 -12.07
CA GLU A 73 10.67 8.55 -13.45
C GLU A 73 11.35 7.17 -13.61
N SER A 74 11.76 6.56 -12.50
CA SER A 74 12.50 5.30 -12.49
C SER A 74 11.57 4.09 -12.75
N PRO A 75 12.02 3.10 -13.56
CA PRO A 75 11.28 1.85 -13.73
C PRO A 75 11.18 1.11 -12.39
N VAL A 76 9.96 0.68 -12.02
CA VAL A 76 9.72 -0.04 -10.76
C VAL A 76 10.31 -1.45 -10.85
N CYS A 77 11.46 -1.66 -10.22
CA CYS A 77 12.13 -2.96 -10.19
C CYS A 77 11.81 -3.72 -8.89
N ARG A 78 11.54 -5.03 -8.98
CA ARG A 78 11.24 -5.89 -7.80
C ARG A 78 12.30 -5.78 -6.72
N GLU A 79 13.57 -5.72 -7.11
CA GLU A 79 14.70 -5.63 -6.17
C GLU A 79 14.69 -4.34 -5.34
N GLN A 80 14.28 -3.21 -5.95
CA GLN A 80 14.18 -1.93 -5.23
C GLN A 80 13.06 -1.96 -4.19
N LEU A 81 11.95 -2.62 -4.50
CA LEU A 81 10.85 -2.80 -3.54
C LEU A 81 11.26 -3.70 -2.38
N THR A 82 11.98 -4.79 -2.65
CA THR A 82 12.47 -5.68 -1.58
C THR A 82 13.44 -4.95 -0.65
N ASN A 83 14.34 -4.13 -1.19
CA ASN A 83 15.27 -3.33 -0.37
C ASN A 83 14.54 -2.30 0.49
N ASN A 84 13.55 -1.58 -0.07
CA ASN A 84 12.72 -0.65 0.68
C ASN A 84 11.88 -1.38 1.75
N GLN A 85 11.37 -2.57 1.46
CA GLN A 85 10.67 -3.38 2.46
C GLN A 85 11.60 -3.87 3.59
N HIS A 86 12.84 -4.23 3.27
CA HIS A 86 13.82 -4.68 4.27
C HIS A 86 14.24 -3.55 5.23
N SER A 87 14.43 -2.32 4.75
CA SER A 87 14.75 -1.18 5.60
C SER A 87 13.65 -0.87 6.64
N PHE A 88 12.39 -1.17 6.32
CA PHE A 88 11.24 -0.90 7.20
C PHE A 88 10.76 -2.10 8.03
N LYS A 89 11.24 -3.33 7.78
CA LYS A 89 11.04 -4.47 8.72
C LYS A 89 11.52 -4.12 10.14
N ASN A 90 12.58 -3.31 10.25
CA ASN A 90 13.11 -2.83 11.52
C ASN A 90 12.16 -1.86 12.23
N ILE A 91 11.31 -1.14 11.50
CA ILE A 91 10.32 -0.21 12.06
C ILE A 91 9.06 -0.97 12.51
N LEU A 92 8.62 -1.98 11.74
CA LEU A 92 7.48 -2.82 12.12
C LEU A 92 7.77 -3.76 13.31
N GLN A 93 9.03 -4.13 13.54
CA GLN A 93 9.43 -4.89 14.75
C GLN A 93 9.49 -4.03 16.03
N ALA A 94 9.47 -2.70 15.88
CA ALA A 94 9.53 -1.76 17.01
C ALA A 94 8.13 -1.32 17.51
N ILE A 95 7.06 -1.85 16.92
CA ILE A 95 5.65 -1.61 17.27
C ILE A 95 5.06 -2.91 17.82
#